data_AF-A0A352RRR1-F1
#
_entry.id   AF-A0A352RRR1-F1
#
_cell.length_a   1.000
_cell.length_b   1.000
_cell.length_c   1.000
_cell.angle_alpha   90.00
_cell.angle_beta   90.00
_cell.angle_gamma   90.00
#
_symmetry.space_group_name_H-M   'P 1'
#
loop_
_entity.id
_entity.type
_entity.pdbx_description
1 polymer ?
#
loop_
_entity_poly.entity_id
_entity_poly.type
_entity_poly.pdbx_seq_one_letter_code
_entity_poly.pdbx_strand_id
1 'polypeptide(L)' 'MLKTARLAVALCAATLSVTAPAQTNWPTRAVTIIVPFTPGGGTDIGTRLVAQRLSQLRGQP' A
#
# COMPACT_ATOMS: atom_id res chain seq x y z
N MET A 1 5.28 -3.60 44.29
CA MET A 1 6.38 -3.70 43.28
C MET A 1 5.93 -4.39 41.99
N LEU A 2 5.17 -5.49 42.04
CA LEU A 2 4.74 -6.19 40.80
C LEU A 2 3.69 -5.42 39.97
N LYS A 3 2.78 -4.66 40.60
CA LYS A 3 1.76 -3.85 39.92
C LYS A 3 2.35 -2.67 39.13
N THR A 4 3.36 -2.00 39.69
CA THR A 4 4.06 -0.88 39.05
C THR A 4 4.90 -1.35 37.86
N ALA A 5 5.54 -2.52 37.96
CA ALA A 5 6.25 -3.15 36.85
C ALA A 5 5.31 -3.48 35.67
N ARG A 6 4.10 -3.98 35.94
CA ARG A 6 3.08 -4.24 34.90
C ARG A 6 2.63 -2.98 34.18
N LEU A 7 2.46 -1.87 34.91
CA LEU A 7 2.05 -0.60 34.34
C LEU A 7 3.14 -0.01 33.42
N ALA A 8 4.40 -0.13 33.84
CA ALA A 8 5.55 0.31 33.04
C ALA A 8 5.69 -0.49 31.74
N VAL A 9 5.51 -1.82 31.79
CA VAL A 9 5.54 -2.67 30.59
C VAL A 9 4.40 -2.35 29.63
N ALA A 10 3.19 -2.12 30.15
CA ALA A 10 2.04 -1.74 29.31
C ALA A 10 2.26 -0.39 28.60
N LEU A 11 2.86 0.58 29.30
CA LEU A 11 3.16 1.89 28.72
C LEU A 11 4.25 1.80 27.63
N CYS A 12 5.30 1.01 27.84
CA CYS A 12 6.32 0.75 26.82
C CYS A 12 5.78 -0.02 25.61
N ALA A 13 4.82 -0.93 25.80
CA ALA A 13 4.18 -1.64 24.70
C ALA A 13 3.32 -0.71 23.82
N ALA A 14 2.66 0.29 24.42
CA ALA A 14 1.82 1.23 23.69
C ALA A 14 2.60 2.17 22.77
N THR A 15 3.85 2.53 23.11
CA THR A 15 4.69 3.42 22.29
C THR A 15 5.31 2.72 21.07
N LEU A 16 5.48 1.40 21.11
CA LEU A 16 6.03 0.61 20.00
C LEU A 16 5.10 0.62 18.77
N SER A 17 3.78 0.61 18.98
CA SER A 17 2.77 0.59 17.90
C SER A 17 2.71 1.88 17.06
N VAL A 18 3.23 3.00 17.58
CA VAL A 18 3.22 4.30 16.89
C VAL A 18 4.28 4.37 15.77
N THR A 19 5.28 3.51 15.81
CA THR A 19 6.47 3.61 14.94
C THR A 19 6.36 2.85 13.62
N ALA A 20 5.17 2.38 13.22
CA ALA A 20 5.00 1.76 11.91
C ALA A 20 4.85 2.85 10.81
N PRO A 21 5.86 3.13 9.98
CA PRO A 21 5.69 4.06 8.86
C PRO A 21 4.68 3.48 7.87
N ALA A 22 3.53 4.12 7.75
CA ALA A 22 2.58 3.85 6.67
C ALA A 22 3.21 4.26 5.32
N GLN A 23 3.01 3.46 4.28
CA GLN A 23 3.47 3.82 2.93
C GLN A 23 2.58 4.93 2.35
N THR A 24 3.04 6.16 2.45
CA THR A 24 2.33 7.34 1.91
C THR A 24 2.52 7.52 0.41
N ASN A 25 3.66 7.05 -0.13
CA ASN A 25 4.13 7.37 -1.48
C ASN A 25 4.12 6.16 -2.44
N TRP A 26 3.14 5.27 -2.30
CA TRP A 26 2.92 4.24 -3.30
C TRP A 26 2.29 4.85 -4.57
N PRO A 27 2.69 4.41 -5.78
CA PRO A 27 3.78 3.48 -6.10
C PRO A 27 5.15 4.17 -6.17
N THR A 28 6.20 3.44 -5.80
CA THR A 28 7.61 3.92 -5.90
C THR A 28 8.30 3.50 -7.20
N ARG A 29 7.73 2.51 -7.90
CA ARG A 29 8.14 2.04 -9.24
C ARG A 29 6.90 1.60 -10.03
N ALA A 30 7.03 1.56 -11.35
CA ALA A 30 5.96 1.11 -12.24
C ALA A 30 5.38 -0.25 -11.79
N VAL A 31 4.06 -0.33 -11.85
CA VAL A 31 3.25 -1.49 -11.44
C VAL A 31 2.93 -2.32 -12.67
N THR A 32 3.08 -3.63 -12.56
CA THR A 32 2.68 -4.56 -13.63
C THR A 32 1.25 -5.00 -13.39
N ILE A 33 0.35 -4.66 -14.31
CA ILE A 33 -1.04 -5.11 -14.26
C ILE A 33 -1.17 -6.37 -15.11
N ILE A 34 -1.53 -7.48 -14.47
CA ILE A 34 -1.72 -8.77 -15.15
C ILE A 34 -3.16 -8.84 -15.66
N VAL A 35 -3.32 -8.97 -16.97
CA VAL A 35 -4.63 -9.21 -17.61
C VAL A 35 -4.65 -10.65 -18.11
N PRO A 36 -5.36 -11.58 -17.44
CA PRO A 36 -5.36 -13.00 -17.80
C PRO A 36 -6.34 -13.31 -18.96
N PHE A 37 -6.34 -12.45 -19.97
CA PHE A 37 -7.19 -12.56 -21.16
C PHE A 37 -6.39 -12.26 -22.41
N THR A 38 -6.94 -12.58 -23.58
CA THR A 38 -6.31 -12.30 -24.87
C THR A 38 -6.05 -10.79 -25.04
N PRO A 39 -4.88 -10.39 -25.58
CA PRO A 39 -4.61 -9.00 -25.92
C PRO A 39 -5.65 -8.42 -26.87
N GLY A 40 -6.01 -7.15 -26.69
CA GLY A 40 -7.02 -6.47 -27.52
C GLY A 40 -8.49 -6.83 -27.21
N GLY A 41 -8.74 -7.74 -26.27
CA GLY A 41 -10.10 -7.99 -25.76
C GLY A 41 -10.62 -6.84 -24.89
N GLY A 42 -11.92 -6.84 -24.59
CA GLY A 42 -12.55 -5.79 -23.78
C GLY A 42 -11.85 -5.54 -22.44
N THR A 43 -11.40 -6.61 -21.76
CA THR A 43 -10.65 -6.49 -20.50
C THR A 43 -9.30 -5.81 -20.70
N ASP A 44 -8.53 -6.18 -21.73
CA ASP A 44 -7.22 -5.56 -22.02
C ASP A 44 -7.38 -4.07 -22.35
N ILE A 45 -8.34 -3.72 -23.20
CA ILE A 45 -8.63 -2.32 -23.55
C ILE A 45 -9.05 -1.53 -22.31
N GLY A 46 -9.97 -2.06 -21.50
CA GLY A 46 -10.41 -1.43 -20.26
C GLY A 46 -9.26 -1.21 -19.27
N THR A 47 -8.40 -2.21 -19.09
CA THR A 47 -7.22 -2.10 -18.23
C THR A 47 -6.25 -1.03 -18.73
N ARG A 48 -6.01 -0.92 -20.04
CA ARG A 48 -5.14 0.12 -20.63
C ARG A 48 -5.65 1.54 -20.34
N LEU A 49 -6.96 1.75 -20.44
CA LEU A 49 -7.57 3.05 -20.11
C LEU A 49 -7.40 3.40 -18.63
N VAL A 50 -7.63 2.43 -17.73
CA VAL A 50 -7.43 2.63 -16.29
C VAL A 50 -5.96 2.90 -15.96
N ALA A 51 -5.03 2.14 -16.53
CA ALA A 51 -3.58 2.32 -16.33
C ALA A 51 -3.12 3.71 -16.76
N GLN A 52 -3.61 4.22 -17.90
CA GLN A 52 -3.32 5.58 -18.36
C GLN A 52 -3.80 6.63 -17.33
N ARG A 53 -5.01 6.46 -16.78
CA ARG A 53 -5.54 7.40 -15.78
C ARG A 53 -4.77 7.32 -14.46
N LEU A 54 -4.41 6.12 -14.00
CA LEU A 54 -3.59 5.92 -12.81
C LEU A 54 -2.22 6.60 -12.95
N SER A 55 -1.57 6.45 -14.11
CA SER A 55 -0.31 7.12 -14.40
C SER A 55 -0.42 8.64 -14.33
N GLN A 56 -1.54 9.24 -14.74
CA GLN A 56 -1.74 10.69 -14.61
C GLN A 56 -1.90 11.13 -13.15
N LEU A 57 -2.59 10.32 -12.33
CA LEU A 57 -2.87 10.65 -10.93
C LEU A 57 -1.66 10.43 -10.02
N ARG A 58 -0.81 9.46 -10.35
CA ARG A 58 0.27 8.97 -9.48
C ARG A 58 1.67 9.12 -10.08
N GLY A 59 1.79 9.53 -11.34
CA GLY A 59 3.07 9.64 -12.05
C GLY A 59 3.66 8.29 -12.47
N GLN A 60 3.03 7.17 -12.13
CA GLN A 60 3.47 5.83 -12.50
C GLN A 60 2.26 4.96 -12.86
N PRO A 61 2.27 4.23 -14.00
CA PRO A 61 1.29 3.20 -14.32
C PRO A 61 1.53 1.93 -13.50
#